data_AF-A0A364K1I6-F1
#
_entry.id   AF-A0A364K1I6-F1
#
_cell.length_a   1.000
_cell.length_b   1.000
_cell.length_c   1.000
_cell.angle_alpha   90.00
_cell.angle_beta   90.00
_cell.angle_gamma   90.00
#
_symmetry.space_group_name_H-M   'P 1'
#
loop_
_entity.id
_entity.type
_entity.pdbx_description
1 polymer ?
#
loop_
_entity_poly.entity_id
_entity_poly.type
_entity_poly.pdbx_seq_one_letter_code
_entity_poly.pdbx_strand_id
1 'polypeptide(L)'
;MKRRDNLERMDEVNLEVANQANLEFLVKEIKGHLKIVNAALISPEDFRISDYEDLLEIYQLIQKKQGRLTMMEIEGILEELGELRKAHRS
;
A
#
# COMPACT_ATOMS: atom_id res chain seq x y z
N MET A 1 22.76 7.52 30.20
CA MET A 1 21.66 8.03 29.34
C MET A 1 22.26 8.39 27.99
N LYS A 2 22.15 7.50 27.00
CA LYS A 2 22.48 7.69 25.58
C LYS A 2 22.10 6.39 24.87
N ARG A 3 20.87 6.30 24.38
CA ARG A 3 20.44 5.22 23.48
C ARG A 3 19.67 5.86 22.33
N ARG A 4 20.46 6.36 21.38
CA ARG A 4 20.21 6.30 19.94
C ARG A 4 18.79 6.72 19.51
N ASP A 5 18.55 8.03 19.50
CA ASP A 5 17.66 8.66 18.52
C ASP A 5 18.36 8.72 17.15
N ASN A 6 18.88 7.58 16.68
CA ASN A 6 19.29 7.38 15.29
C ASN A 6 18.11 6.72 14.56
N LEU A 7 16.97 7.42 14.55
CA LEU A 7 16.01 7.21 13.49
C LEU A 7 16.48 8.13 12.36
N GLU A 8 17.50 7.65 11.65
CA GLU A 8 17.95 8.23 10.40
C GLU A 8 16.71 8.40 9.54
N ARG A 9 16.39 9.66 9.24
CA ARG A 9 15.36 10.06 8.29
C ARG A 9 15.83 9.51 6.94
N MET A 10 15.50 8.26 6.65
CA MET A 10 15.49 7.75 5.28
C MET A 10 14.56 8.68 4.51
N ASP A 11 15.08 9.16 3.38
CA ASP A 11 14.50 10.21 2.54
C ASP A 11 12.97 10.17 2.54
N GLU A 12 12.36 11.29 2.89
CA GLU A 12 10.91 11.48 2.94
C GLU A 12 10.33 11.06 1.59
N VAL A 13 9.75 9.86 1.52
CA VAL A 13 9.16 9.31 0.29
C VAL A 13 8.05 10.27 -0.13
N ASN A 14 8.29 11.05 -1.18
CA ASN A 14 7.28 11.96 -1.70
C ASN A 14 6.26 11.17 -2.52
N LEU A 15 5.16 10.78 -1.88
CA LEU A 15 4.08 10.03 -2.49
C LEU A 15 3.17 10.90 -3.39
N GLU A 16 3.40 12.21 -3.50
CA GLU A 16 2.68 13.06 -4.47
C GLU A 16 3.12 12.79 -5.92
N VAL A 17 4.28 12.15 -6.11
CA VAL A 17 4.81 11.83 -7.44
C VAL A 17 4.49 10.38 -7.81
N ALA A 18 3.63 10.20 -8.80
CA ALA A 18 3.37 8.88 -9.37
C ALA A 18 4.61 8.39 -10.17
N ASN A 19 5.31 7.39 -9.63
CA ASN A 19 6.42 6.72 -10.29
C ASN A 19 6.51 5.25 -9.83
N GLN A 20 7.34 4.46 -10.52
CA GLN A 20 7.42 3.02 -10.29
C GLN A 20 7.90 2.67 -8.87
N ALA A 21 8.87 3.41 -8.33
CA ALA A 21 9.40 3.16 -6.99
C ALA A 21 8.34 3.44 -5.91
N ASN A 22 7.58 4.52 -6.07
CA ASN A 22 6.48 4.86 -5.16
C ASN A 22 5.32 3.88 -5.28
N LEU A 23 4.97 3.43 -6.48
CA LEU A 23 3.97 2.39 -6.69
C LEU A 23 4.36 1.10 -5.96
N GLU A 24 5.61 0.65 -6.14
CA GLU A 24 6.12 -0.52 -5.44
C GLU A 24 6.08 -0.37 -3.93
N PHE A 25 6.43 0.82 -3.43
CA PHE A 25 6.36 1.15 -2.02
C PHE A 25 4.91 1.03 -1.51
N LEU A 26 3.96 1.69 -2.17
CA LEU A 26 2.54 1.65 -1.78
C LEU A 26 2.01 0.21 -1.71
N VAL A 27 2.24 -0.58 -2.76
CA VAL A 27 1.77 -1.97 -2.81
C VAL A 27 2.39 -2.81 -1.69
N LYS A 28 3.69 -2.64 -1.40
CA LYS A 28 4.38 -3.35 -0.32
C LYS A 28 3.84 -2.97 1.06
N GLU A 29 3.59 -1.68 1.30
CA GLU A 29 3.04 -1.20 2.58
C GLU A 29 1.60 -1.68 2.80
N ILE A 30 0.73 -1.53 1.80
CA ILE A 30 -0.66 -2.03 1.85
C ILE A 30 -0.66 -3.52 2.16
N LYS A 31 0.18 -4.30 1.45
CA LYS A 31 0.37 -5.74 1.69
C LYS A 31 0.79 -6.06 3.12
N GLY A 32 1.72 -5.27 3.69
CA GLY A 32 2.17 -5.41 5.07
C GLY A 32 1.03 -5.27 6.09
N HIS A 33 0.11 -4.34 5.85
CA HIS A 33 -1.03 -4.07 6.73
C HIS A 33 -2.17 -5.09 6.64
N LEU A 34 -2.39 -5.70 5.46
CA LEU A 34 -3.49 -6.65 5.23
C LEU A 34 -3.23 -8.07 5.77
N LYS A 35 -2.06 -8.33 6.37
CA LYS A 35 -1.56 -9.64 6.82
C LYS A 35 -1.32 -10.63 5.67
N ILE A 36 -0.27 -11.43 5.81
CA ILE A 36 0.29 -12.30 4.75
C ILE A 36 -0.73 -13.28 4.16
N VAL A 37 -1.63 -13.83 4.98
CA VAL A 37 -2.64 -14.82 4.54
C VAL A 37 -3.63 -14.27 3.51
N ASN A 38 -3.92 -12.96 3.58
CA ASN A 38 -4.86 -12.31 2.66
C ASN A 38 -4.15 -11.61 1.49
N ALA A 39 -2.92 -11.15 1.73
CA ALA A 39 -2.16 -10.34 0.78
C ALA A 39 -1.19 -11.16 -0.11
N ALA A 40 -1.21 -12.49 -0.01
CA ALA A 40 -0.41 -13.39 -0.85
C ALA A 40 -0.70 -13.23 -2.36
N LEU A 41 -1.82 -12.59 -2.72
CA LEU A 41 -2.28 -12.40 -4.10
C LEU A 41 -1.92 -11.03 -4.68
N ILE A 42 -1.24 -10.17 -3.93
CA ILE A 42 -0.96 -8.79 -4.33
C ILE A 42 0.55 -8.64 -4.54
N SER A 43 0.95 -8.25 -5.75
CA SER A 43 2.33 -7.98 -6.10
C SER A 43 2.44 -6.69 -6.92
N PRO A 44 3.51 -5.89 -6.79
CA PRO A 44 3.63 -4.63 -7.52
C PRO A 44 3.50 -4.77 -9.05
N GLU A 45 3.95 -5.89 -9.61
CA GLU A 45 3.85 -6.20 -11.04
C GLU A 45 2.41 -6.41 -11.56
N ASP A 46 1.43 -6.58 -10.67
CA ASP A 46 0.01 -6.65 -11.02
C ASP A 46 -0.63 -5.26 -11.27
N PHE A 47 0.08 -4.18 -10.95
CA PHE A 47 -0.43 -2.80 -11.01
C PHE A 47 0.39 -1.93 -11.96
N ARG A 48 -0.24 -0.88 -12.47
CA ARG A 48 0.38 0.11 -13.35
C ARG A 48 0.34 1.49 -12.70
N ILE A 49 1.16 2.41 -13.24
CA ILE A 49 1.18 3.81 -12.79
C ILE A 49 -0.20 4.48 -12.87
N SER A 50 -1.09 4.02 -13.77
CA SER A 50 -2.48 4.48 -13.84
C SER A 50 -3.29 4.23 -12.57
N ASP A 51 -2.91 3.23 -11.78
CA ASP A 51 -3.62 2.82 -10.56
C ASP A 51 -3.06 3.53 -9.32
N TYR A 52 -2.09 4.43 -9.51
CA TYR A 52 -1.33 5.04 -8.42
C TYR A 52 -2.22 5.85 -7.48
N GLU A 53 -3.17 6.60 -8.02
CA GLU A 53 -4.09 7.42 -7.22
C GLU A 53 -4.95 6.53 -6.32
N ASP A 54 -5.55 5.48 -6.86
CA ASP A 54 -6.37 4.53 -6.10
C ASP A 54 -5.54 3.81 -5.02
N LEU A 55 -4.32 3.37 -5.36
CA LEU A 55 -3.39 2.76 -4.40
C LEU A 55 -3.00 3.74 -3.28
N LEU A 56 -2.78 5.00 -3.62
CA LEU A 56 -2.45 6.04 -2.65
C LEU A 56 -3.64 6.30 -1.71
N GLU A 57 -4.86 6.34 -2.21
CA GLU A 57 -6.07 6.51 -1.40
C GLU A 57 -6.23 5.36 -0.39
N ILE A 58 -6.09 4.11 -0.84
CA ILE A 58 -6.10 2.93 0.02
C ILE A 58 -5.01 3.03 1.09
N TYR A 59 -3.78 3.37 0.71
CA TYR A 59 -2.69 3.54 1.66
C TYR A 59 -2.99 4.62 2.71
N GLN A 60 -3.49 5.79 2.28
CA GLN A 60 -3.86 6.89 3.18
C GLN A 60 -4.97 6.48 4.16
N LEU A 61 -5.96 5.70 3.72
CA LEU A 61 -7.00 5.15 4.60
C LEU A 61 -6.38 4.27 5.70
N ILE A 62 -5.46 3.38 5.32
CA ILE A 62 -4.74 2.50 6.26
C ILE A 62 -3.92 3.32 7.26
N GLN A 63 -3.20 4.35 6.79
CA GLN A 63 -2.40 5.24 7.65
C GLN A 63 -3.27 6.03 8.63
N LYS A 64 -4.41 6.57 8.18
CA LYS A 64 -5.39 7.27 9.05
C LYS A 64 -5.87 6.37 10.19
N LYS A 65 -5.97 5.06 9.94
CA LYS A 65 -6.34 4.06 10.95
C LYS A 65 -5.16 3.42 11.68
N GLN A 66 -3.93 3.88 11.41
CA GLN A 66 -2.70 3.34 11.98
C GLN A 66 -2.60 1.81 11.78
N GLY A 67 -3.07 1.32 10.64
CA GLY A 67 -3.11 -0.12 10.33
C GLY A 67 -4.14 -0.94 11.13
N ARG A 68 -4.94 -0.33 12.02
CA ARG A 68 -5.96 -1.01 12.83
C ARG A 68 -7.28 -1.14 12.08
N LEU A 69 -7.26 -1.93 11.01
CA LEU A 69 -8.41 -2.20 10.16
C LEU A 69 -9.37 -3.21 10.81
N THR A 70 -10.67 -3.02 10.60
CA THR A 70 -11.69 -4.03 10.91
C THR A 70 -11.75 -5.10 9.81
N MET A 71 -12.40 -6.24 10.07
CA MET A 71 -12.52 -7.31 9.08
C MET A 71 -13.22 -6.84 7.80
N MET A 72 -14.34 -6.11 7.93
CA MET A 72 -15.09 -5.59 6.78
C MET A 72 -14.25 -4.63 5.93
N GLU A 73 -13.36 -3.85 6.54
CA GLU A 73 -12.47 -2.94 5.82
C GLU A 73 -11.36 -3.69 5.08
N ILE A 74 -10.82 -4.74 5.71
CA ILE A 74 -9.88 -5.63 5.04
C ILE A 74 -10.54 -6.26 3.81
N GLU A 75 -11.77 -6.76 3.95
CA GLU A 75 -12.52 -7.34 2.84
C GLU A 75 -12.77 -6.34 1.71
N GLY A 76 -13.22 -5.13 2.03
CA GLY A 76 -13.45 -4.07 1.04
C GLY A 76 -12.17 -3.66 0.31
N ILE A 77 -11.05 -3.48 1.03
CA ILE A 77 -9.76 -3.17 0.41
C ILE A 77 -9.29 -4.31 -0.50
N LEU A 78 -9.49 -5.57 -0.11
CA LEU A 78 -9.12 -6.72 -0.96
C LEU A 78 -9.96 -6.80 -2.23
N GLU A 79 -11.24 -6.44 -2.17
CA GLU A 79 -12.13 -6.38 -3.33
C GLU A 79 -11.65 -5.29 -4.31
N GLU A 80 -11.39 -4.09 -3.82
CA GLU A 80 -10.92 -2.96 -4.62
C GLU A 80 -9.58 -3.24 -5.31
N LEU A 81 -8.60 -3.75 -4.58
CA LEU A 81 -7.32 -4.20 -5.15
C LEU A 81 -7.50 -5.33 -6.18
N GLY A 82 -8.51 -6.17 -5.98
CA GLY A 82 -8.88 -7.23 -6.91
C GLY A 82 -9.39 -6.69 -8.25
N GLU A 83 -10.21 -5.64 -8.22
CA GLU A 83 -10.74 -4.98 -9.42
C GLU A 83 -9.66 -4.21 -10.19
N LEU A 84 -8.79 -3.47 -9.49
CA LEU A 84 -7.65 -2.77 -10.11
C LEU A 84 -6.76 -3.75 -10.91
N ARG A 85 -6.45 -4.92 -10.34
CA ARG A 85 -5.67 -5.95 -11.04
C ARG A 85 -6.41 -6.53 -12.26
N LYS A 86 -7.73 -6.73 -12.18
CA LYS A 86 -8.52 -7.29 -13.28
C LYS A 86 -8.54 -6.36 -14.48
N ALA A 87 -8.57 -5.04 -14.27
CA ALA A 87 -8.56 -4.04 -15.33
C ALA A 87 -7.37 -4.18 -16.30
N HIS A 88 -6.26 -4.78 -15.85
CA HIS A 88 -5.07 -5.00 -16.66
C HIS A 88 -4.96 -6.37 -17.33
N ARG A 89 -5.91 -7.29 -17.07
CA ARG A 89 -5.91 -8.67 -17.58
C ARG A 89 -6.91 -8.91 -18.74
N SER A 90 -7.64 -7.87 -19.16
CA SER A 90 -8.59 -7.88 -20.29
C SER A 90 -7.96 -7.45 -21.60
#